data_AF-A0A1I3RD54-F1
#
_entry.id   AF-A0A1I3RD54-F1
#
_cell.length_a   1.000
_cell.length_b   1.000
_cell.length_c   1.000
_cell.angle_alpha   90.00
_cell.angle_beta   90.00
_cell.angle_gamma   90.00
#
_symmetry.space_group_name_H-M   'P 1'
#
loop_
_entity.id
_entity.type
_entity.pdbx_description
1 polymer ?
#
loop_
_entity_poly.entity_id
_entity_poly.type
_entity_poly.pdbx_seq_one_letter_code
_entity_poly.pdbx_strand_id
1 'polypeptide(L)'
;MEKESPTQVKQGEYPVTIYEGERLLIKCSSLQEAARFIKERTNDKFFRWTPINKSLWYDEPYSIGGATFHFVTDPKIKKEKLKELSEKKFKN
;
A
#
# COMPACT_ATOMS: atom_id res chain seq x y z
N MET A 1 28.23 -9.01 15.87
CA MET A 1 27.52 -7.72 15.82
C MET A 1 27.25 -7.42 14.36
N GLU A 2 26.20 -8.06 13.84
CA GLU A 2 25.82 -7.91 12.44
C GLU A 2 25.21 -6.52 12.27
N LYS A 3 25.84 -5.73 11.40
CA LYS A 3 25.39 -4.38 11.06
C LYS A 3 24.17 -4.56 10.16
N GLU A 4 23.00 -4.15 10.61
CA GLU A 4 21.84 -4.00 9.75
C GLU A 4 22.17 -2.94 8.69
N SER A 5 22.54 -3.41 7.50
CA SER A 5 22.77 -2.59 6.32
C SER A 5 21.50 -1.76 6.03
N PRO A 6 21.61 -0.49 5.63
CA PRO A 6 20.43 0.31 5.32
C PRO A 6 19.65 -0.41 4.24
N THR A 7 18.42 -0.81 4.57
CA THR A 7 17.54 -1.55 3.67
C THR A 7 17.34 -0.69 2.43
N GLN A 8 18.10 -1.00 1.39
CA GLN A 8 17.97 -0.42 0.08
C GLN A 8 16.61 -0.92 -0.41
N VAL A 9 15.57 -0.13 -0.18
CA VAL A 9 14.21 -0.43 -0.65
C VAL A 9 14.33 -0.54 -2.17
N LYS A 10 14.36 -1.77 -2.70
CA LYS A 10 14.38 -2.00 -4.14
C LYS A 10 13.14 -1.32 -4.70
N GLN A 11 13.29 -0.62 -5.83
CA GLN A 11 12.17 0.04 -6.51
C GLN A 11 11.00 -0.96 -6.65
N GLY A 12 9.92 -0.76 -5.89
CA GLY A 12 8.74 -1.65 -5.87
C GLY A 12 8.39 -2.28 -4.52
N GLU A 13 9.29 -2.30 -3.54
CA GLU A 13 9.03 -2.83 -2.19
C GLU A 13 8.47 -1.74 -1.27
N TYR A 14 7.25 -1.31 -1.53
CA TYR A 14 6.52 -0.44 -0.60
C TYR A 14 5.95 -1.31 0.51
N PRO A 15 6.41 -1.20 1.78
CA PRO A 15 5.80 -1.93 2.86
C PRO A 15 4.36 -1.43 3.04
N VAL A 16 3.40 -2.36 3.03
CA VAL A 16 1.97 -2.04 3.13
C VAL A 16 1.40 -2.72 4.36
N THR A 17 0.80 -1.93 5.23
CA THR A 17 0.02 -2.39 6.37
C THR A 17 -1.46 -2.33 6.00
N ILE A 18 -2.18 -3.44 6.21
CA ILE A 18 -3.60 -3.56 5.88
C ILE A 18 -4.41 -3.60 7.17
N TYR A 19 -5.40 -2.73 7.26
CA TYR A 19 -6.40 -2.70 8.32
C TYR A 19 -7.78 -3.03 7.76
N GLU A 20 -8.62 -3.70 8.53
CA GLU A 20 -10.06 -3.87 8.29
C GLU A 20 -10.81 -3.13 9.39
N GLY A 21 -11.38 -1.96 9.05
CA GLY A 21 -11.78 -0.95 10.03
C GLY A 21 -10.60 -0.53 10.90
N GLU A 22 -10.71 -0.72 12.21
CA GLU A 22 -9.66 -0.40 13.19
C GLU A 22 -8.71 -1.59 13.48
N ARG A 23 -8.99 -2.76 12.90
CA ARG A 23 -8.24 -3.99 13.19
C ARG A 23 -7.08 -4.16 12.22
N LEU A 24 -5.87 -4.32 12.75
CA LEU A 24 -4.71 -4.74 11.97
C LEU A 24 -4.91 -6.17 11.44
N LEU A 25 -4.85 -6.34 10.12
CA LEU A 25 -4.92 -7.67 9.49
C LEU A 25 -3.52 -8.24 9.23
N ILE A 26 -2.69 -7.51 8.51
CA ILE A 26 -1.37 -7.99 8.06
C ILE A 26 -0.43 -6.84 7.72
N LYS A 27 0.87 -7.11 7.84
CA LYS A 27 1.95 -6.28 7.31
C LYS A 27 2.59 -7.02 6.14
N CYS A 28 2.56 -6.40 4.98
CA CYS A 28 3.14 -6.90 3.74
C CYS A 28 4.42 -6.13 3.42
N SER A 29 5.40 -6.80 2.85
CA SER A 29 6.67 -6.19 2.45
C SER A 29 6.56 -5.43 1.12
N SER A 30 5.51 -5.72 0.34
CA SER A 30 5.28 -5.09 -0.96
C SER A 30 3.80 -4.87 -1.28
N LEU A 31 3.56 -3.98 -2.25
CA LEU A 31 2.25 -3.79 -2.90
C LEU A 31 1.69 -5.08 -3.50
N GLN A 32 2.55 -5.96 -4.02
CA GLN A 32 2.14 -7.20 -4.67
C GLN A 32 1.60 -8.21 -3.66
N GLU A 33 2.27 -8.35 -2.52
CA GLU A 33 1.79 -9.17 -1.42
C GLU A 33 0.46 -8.65 -0.88
N ALA A 34 0.32 -7.33 -0.73
CA ALA A 34 -0.94 -6.72 -0.31
C ALA A 34 -2.08 -7.00 -1.30
N ALA A 35 -1.82 -6.88 -2.60
CA ALA A 35 -2.82 -7.17 -3.63
C ALA A 35 -3.21 -8.65 -3.65
N ARG A 36 -2.25 -9.56 -3.46
CA ARG A 36 -2.52 -11.00 -3.34
C ARG A 36 -3.37 -11.31 -2.11
N PHE A 37 -3.00 -10.76 -0.96
CA PHE A 37 -3.73 -10.95 0.29
C PHE A 37 -5.19 -10.50 0.15
N ILE A 38 -5.43 -9.30 -0.39
CA ILE A 38 -6.80 -8.79 -0.56
C ILE A 38 -7.60 -9.67 -1.52
N LYS A 39 -7.02 -10.05 -2.65
CA LYS A 39 -7.69 -10.92 -3.61
C LYS A 39 -8.16 -12.22 -2.96
N GLU A 40 -7.30 -12.87 -2.18
CA GLU A 40 -7.63 -14.11 -1.46
C GLU A 40 -8.68 -13.84 -0.36
N ARG A 41 -8.52 -12.76 0.40
CA ARG A 41 -9.42 -12.39 1.52
C ARG A 41 -10.83 -12.08 1.05
N THR A 42 -10.97 -11.37 -0.07
CA THR A 42 -12.26 -10.95 -0.63
C THR A 42 -12.79 -11.93 -1.67
N ASN A 43 -12.08 -13.04 -1.91
CA ASN A 43 -12.35 -14.01 -2.96
C ASN A 43 -12.60 -13.36 -4.33
N ASP A 44 -11.82 -12.33 -4.66
CA ASP A 44 -11.98 -11.57 -5.90
C ASP A 44 -11.25 -12.25 -7.06
N LYS A 45 -11.76 -12.04 -8.26
CA LYS A 45 -11.13 -12.54 -9.49
C LYS A 45 -9.88 -11.74 -9.86
N PHE A 46 -9.87 -10.43 -9.54
CA PHE A 46 -8.84 -9.50 -9.99
C PHE A 46 -8.05 -8.88 -8.84
N PHE A 47 -6.80 -8.52 -9.11
CA PHE A 47 -5.98 -7.74 -8.18
C PHE A 47 -6.46 -6.29 -8.14
N ARG A 48 -6.81 -5.81 -6.94
CA ARG A 48 -7.37 -4.48 -6.71
C ARG A 48 -6.29 -3.41 -6.57
N TRP A 49 -5.46 -3.26 -7.59
CA TRP A 49 -4.37 -2.27 -7.61
C TRP A 49 -4.85 -0.84 -7.42
N THR A 50 -5.93 -0.44 -8.10
CA THR A 50 -6.44 0.93 -8.04
C THR A 50 -6.93 1.29 -6.64
N PRO A 51 -7.79 0.50 -5.97
CA PRO A 51 -8.16 0.75 -4.58
C PRO A 51 -6.97 0.79 -3.62
N ILE A 52 -6.00 -0.13 -3.76
CA ILE A 52 -4.82 -0.16 -2.88
C ILE A 52 -3.99 1.11 -3.05
N ASN A 53 -3.70 1.53 -4.28
CA ASN A 53 -2.98 2.77 -4.54
C ASN A 53 -3.76 4.00 -4.04
N LYS A 54 -5.07 4.03 -4.25
CA LYS A 54 -5.93 5.12 -3.76
C LYS A 54 -5.85 5.27 -2.25
N SER A 55 -5.93 4.15 -1.54
CA SER A 55 -5.82 4.14 -0.09
C SER A 55 -4.43 4.54 0.40
N LEU A 56 -3.38 4.01 -0.23
CA LEU A 56 -1.99 4.33 0.15
C LEU A 56 -1.64 5.80 -0.04
N TRP A 57 -2.04 6.40 -1.17
CA TRP A 57 -1.59 7.73 -1.55
C TRP A 57 -2.57 8.84 -1.16
N TYR A 58 -3.87 8.55 -1.18
CA TYR A 58 -4.93 9.53 -0.98
C TYR A 58 -5.80 9.24 0.25
N ASP A 59 -5.46 8.24 1.06
CA ASP A 59 -6.22 7.82 2.25
C ASP A 59 -7.68 7.43 1.95
N GLU A 60 -7.98 7.07 0.69
CA GLU A 60 -9.30 6.60 0.28
C GLU A 60 -9.50 5.12 0.70
N PRO A 61 -10.45 4.80 1.59
CA PRO A 61 -10.71 3.42 1.99
C PRO A 61 -11.29 2.59 0.84
N TYR A 62 -11.03 1.28 0.86
CA TYR A 62 -11.62 0.33 -0.07
C TYR A 62 -12.68 -0.52 0.62
N SER A 63 -13.94 -0.41 0.23
CA SER A 63 -15.02 -1.21 0.80
C SER A 63 -15.53 -2.27 -0.18
N ILE A 64 -15.68 -3.51 0.29
CA ILE A 64 -16.22 -4.63 -0.47
C ILE A 64 -16.90 -5.64 0.47
N GLY A 65 -18.11 -6.09 0.11
CA GLY A 65 -18.81 -7.15 0.84
C GLY A 65 -19.13 -6.82 2.31
N GLY A 66 -19.27 -5.54 2.67
CA GLY A 66 -19.49 -5.09 4.05
C GLY A 66 -18.22 -4.92 4.89
N ALA A 67 -17.04 -5.24 4.33
CA ALA A 67 -15.75 -4.96 4.94
C ALA A 67 -15.15 -3.67 4.36
N THR A 68 -14.48 -2.89 5.19
CA THR A 68 -13.75 -1.67 4.80
C THR A 68 -12.28 -1.83 5.11
N PHE A 69 -11.44 -1.74 4.08
CA PHE A 69 -9.99 -1.90 4.16
C PHE A 69 -9.27 -0.56 4.03
N HIS A 70 -8.27 -0.35 4.90
CA HIS A 70 -7.33 0.76 4.82
C HIS A 70 -5.92 0.23 4.56
N PHE A 71 -5.22 0.85 3.61
CA PHE A 71 -3.85 0.49 3.25
C PHE A 71 -2.95 1.65 3.62
N VAL A 72 -1.97 1.38 4.48
CA VAL A 72 -1.05 2.39 5.01
C VAL A 72 0.37 1.96 4.69
N THR A 73 1.24 2.90 4.34
CA THR A 73 2.68 2.68 4.19
C THR A 73 3.44 3.66 5.08
N ASP A 74 4.76 3.58 5.09
CA ASP A 74 5.59 4.51 5.84
C ASP A 74 5.29 5.96 5.37
N PRO A 75 4.96 6.89 6.29
CA PRO A 75 4.70 8.29 5.96
C PRO A 75 5.83 8.96 5.16
N LYS A 76 7.09 8.58 5.40
CA LYS A 76 8.24 9.11 4.66
C LYS A 76 8.15 8.72 3.18
N ILE A 77 7.90 7.43 2.91
CA ILE A 77 7.78 6.91 1.56
C ILE A 77 6.56 7.51 0.85
N LYS A 78 5.43 7.61 1.56
CA LYS A 78 4.22 8.28 1.04
C LYS A 78 4.50 9.72 0.64
N LYS A 79 5.21 10.48 1.49
CA LYS A 79 5.56 11.88 1.23
C LYS A 79 6.48 12.02 0.01
N GLU A 80 7.51 11.17 -0.09
CA GLU A 80 8.41 11.17 -1.26
C GLU A 80 7.66 10.84 -2.55
N LYS A 81 6.75 9.86 -2.51
CA LYS A 81 5.98 9.45 -3.69
C LYS A 81 4.99 10.53 -4.13
N LEU A 82 4.29 11.16 -3.18
CA LEU A 82 3.39 12.27 -3.47
C LEU A 82 4.14 13.47 -4.04
N LYS A 83 5.35 13.75 -3.54
CA LYS A 83 6.23 14.78 -4.10
C LYS A 83 6.58 14.46 -5.56
N GLU A 84 7.03 13.24 -5.86
CA GLU A 84 7.33 12.79 -7.23
C GLU A 84 6.10 12.89 -8.15
N LEU A 85 4.92 12.48 -7.67
CA LEU A 85 3.67 12.57 -8.43
C LEU A 85 3.25 14.01 -8.69
N SER A 86 3.46 14.91 -7.73
CA SER A 86 3.18 16.34 -7.90
C SER A 86 4.11 16.97 -8.93
N GLU A 87 5.40 16.68 -8.89
CA GLU A 87 6.40 17.21 -9.83
C GLU A 87 6.15 16.74 -11.27
N LYS A 88 5.66 15.50 -11.45
CA LYS A 88 5.26 14.96 -12.75
C LYS A 88 4.03 15.66 -13.34
N LYS A 89 3.10 16.17 -12.52
CA LYS A 89 1.93 16.91 -13.01
C LYS A 89 2.26 18.28 -13.59
N PHE A 90 3.41 18.88 -13.22
CA PHE A 90 3.82 20.20 -13.70
C PHE A 90 4.69 20.18 -14.97
N LYS A 91 5.00 18.99 -15.52
CA LYS A 91 5.82 18.83 -16.73
C LYS A 91 5.03 18.42 -17.98
N ASN A 92 3.69 18.41 -17.91
CA ASN A 92 2.81 18.05 -19.02
C ASN A 92 1.91 19.21 -19.41
#